data_AF-A0A9P6J385-F1
#
_entry.id   AF-A0A9P6J385-F1
#
_cell.length_a   1.000
_cell.length_b   1.000
_cell.length_c   1.000
_cell.angle_alpha   90.00
_cell.angle_beta   90.00
_cell.angle_gamma   90.00
#
_symmetry.space_group_name_H-M   'P 1'
#
loop_
_entity.id
_entity.type
_entity.pdbx_description
1 polymer ?
#
loop_
_entity_poly.entity_id
_entity_poly.type
_entity_poly.pdbx_seq_one_letter_code
_entity_poly.pdbx_strand_id
1 'polypeptide(L)'
;MSQEEEYEYEALPENYSVVAHLAAGAFAGIAEHAIMYPVDSIKTRMQILQPTPQAVYSGVINAASRITTTEGARTLWRGVNSMIMGAGPAHALHFAVYEHAKHAFGGSGSGHHIAAAAAAGACATTAHDALMTPFDVIKQRMQLHGSVYRSAMDCASKVYRTEGLRAFYISYPTTLTMTIPFQSIQFATYEYLRKVLNPSGHYDPMTHIMAGGVAGGMAAALTTPLDVAKTLLQTRGESKDMRIRNCSGLVEAWRLIYQRHGVAGFAKGLQPRILSHMPATAISWSVYEYGKWFLSRQNLDKQPITMHIRSFVAPPFQSFRHPQKHLIMFDNTSTLHLALPAVHTVASAAAPVSTLAQPRAFATSVNPLVFFSVLDHYLRRNAGQDRVIGTLLGVRSEDGTEVEIKGCYPVPHLESQDQVEVDMEYHRTMFDLHKQVNPKEVIVGWYATGADLNSYSALIHDFYQKEVSSFPAVHLTMDTALTNERLGVKTYISAPVGITSKADNCMFIPIPCDVKYFKAERAGLELLAGSKSSESGSTTLLSDMDNLERSVIEVQKMLERVSEYVDAVLAGSVPANNTVGRYLMDTVSVVPKVDAGEFEKMFNSHLQDLLMVIYLANMTRTQLAVAKRLEKLI
;
A
#
# COMPACT_ATOMS: atom_id res chain seq x y z
N MET A 1 6.39 -22.65 54.25
CA MET A 1 7.06 -22.55 52.94
C MET A 1 5.96 -22.53 51.90
N SER A 2 5.49 -21.32 51.60
CA SER A 2 4.33 -21.06 50.74
C SER A 2 4.70 -21.32 49.28
N GLN A 3 3.87 -22.15 48.63
CA GLN A 3 3.92 -22.49 47.22
C GLN A 3 3.78 -21.21 46.39
N GLU A 4 4.83 -20.81 45.69
CA GLU A 4 4.78 -19.77 44.67
C GLU A 4 4.18 -20.38 43.40
N GLU A 5 2.95 -19.98 43.07
CA GLU A 5 2.27 -20.34 41.82
C GLU A 5 3.09 -19.82 40.63
N GLU A 6 3.64 -20.76 39.87
CA GLU A 6 4.36 -20.55 38.62
C GLU A 6 3.39 -19.93 37.59
N TYR A 7 3.47 -18.61 37.40
CA TYR A 7 2.75 -17.93 36.32
C TYR A 7 3.35 -18.39 34.97
N GLU A 8 2.73 -19.40 34.38
CA GLU A 8 3.07 -19.95 33.06
C GLU A 8 2.82 -18.87 31.99
N TYR A 9 3.92 -18.27 31.51
CA TYR A 9 3.98 -17.07 30.66
C TYR A 9 3.22 -17.17 29.31
N GLU A 10 2.83 -18.37 28.89
CA GLU A 10 2.06 -18.63 27.66
C GLU A 10 0.63 -19.14 27.93
N ALA A 11 0.24 -19.35 29.19
CA ALA A 11 -1.08 -19.82 29.55
C ALA A 11 -1.92 -18.68 30.15
N LEU A 12 -3.04 -18.37 29.50
CA LEU A 12 -4.12 -17.55 30.07
C LEU A 12 -5.13 -18.47 30.77
N PRO A 13 -5.93 -17.94 31.71
CA PRO A 13 -6.83 -18.71 32.58
C PRO A 13 -7.75 -19.66 31.80
N GLU A 14 -8.01 -20.83 32.41
CA GLU A 14 -8.71 -22.02 31.88
C GLU A 14 -10.10 -21.80 31.25
N ASN A 15 -10.64 -20.58 31.27
CA ASN A 15 -12.02 -20.23 30.90
C ASN A 15 -12.19 -19.66 29.47
N TYR A 16 -11.17 -19.67 28.62
CA TYR A 16 -11.23 -19.09 27.26
C TYR A 16 -11.09 -20.14 26.15
N SER A 17 -11.67 -19.88 24.97
CA SER A 17 -11.63 -20.79 23.82
C SER A 17 -10.21 -20.85 23.20
N VAL A 18 -9.67 -22.07 23.05
CA VAL A 18 -8.38 -22.36 22.39
C VAL A 18 -8.24 -21.65 21.04
N VAL A 19 -9.32 -21.57 20.25
CA VAL A 19 -9.30 -20.91 18.92
C VAL A 19 -9.07 -19.40 19.03
N ALA A 20 -9.64 -18.76 20.05
CA ALA A 20 -9.44 -17.33 20.29
C ALA A 20 -7.99 -17.04 20.72
N HIS A 21 -7.39 -17.93 21.50
CA HIS A 21 -5.97 -17.84 21.88
C HIS A 21 -5.03 -17.97 20.68
N LEU A 22 -5.28 -18.95 19.81
CA LEU A 22 -4.51 -19.17 18.59
C LEU A 22 -4.59 -17.95 17.65
N ALA A 23 -5.80 -17.38 17.49
CA ALA A 23 -6.02 -16.21 16.64
C ALA A 23 -5.34 -14.94 17.19
N ALA A 24 -5.42 -14.70 18.50
CA ALA A 24 -4.75 -13.58 19.15
C ALA A 24 -3.22 -13.67 19.03
N GLY A 25 -2.66 -14.86 19.27
CA GLY A 25 -1.23 -15.12 19.15
C GLY A 25 -0.73 -14.95 17.71
N ALA A 26 -1.47 -15.47 16.72
CA ALA A 26 -1.14 -15.30 15.31
C ALA A 26 -1.19 -13.83 14.87
N PHE A 27 -2.19 -13.06 15.33
CA PHE A 27 -2.28 -11.63 15.04
C PHE A 27 -1.14 -10.83 15.68
N ALA A 28 -0.81 -11.12 16.94
CA ALA A 28 0.32 -10.50 17.62
C ALA A 28 1.65 -10.76 16.90
N GLY A 29 1.91 -12.01 16.50
CA GLY A 29 3.11 -12.37 15.74
C GLY A 29 3.20 -11.71 14.37
N ILE A 30 2.09 -11.61 13.62
CA ILE A 30 2.05 -10.89 12.35
C ILE A 30 2.35 -9.40 12.56
N ALA A 31 1.72 -8.77 13.55
CA ALA A 31 1.89 -7.35 13.84
C ALA A 31 3.33 -7.02 14.27
N GLU A 32 3.90 -7.82 15.18
CA GLU A 32 5.30 -7.69 15.60
C GLU A 32 6.24 -7.74 14.40
N HIS A 33 6.13 -8.78 13.58
CA HIS A 33 7.00 -8.96 12.42
C HIS A 33 6.80 -7.91 11.32
N ALA A 34 5.60 -7.37 11.15
CA ALA A 34 5.32 -6.30 10.19
C ALA A 34 5.90 -4.94 10.65
N ILE A 35 5.76 -4.61 11.94
CA ILE A 35 6.25 -3.35 12.51
C ILE A 35 7.79 -3.36 12.61
N MET A 36 8.37 -4.49 13.01
CA MET A 36 9.82 -4.63 13.17
C MET A 36 10.56 -4.89 11.85
N TYR A 37 9.84 -5.08 10.74
CA TYR A 37 10.42 -5.42 9.45
C TYR A 37 11.52 -4.46 8.95
N PRO A 38 11.42 -3.12 9.11
CA PRO A 38 12.48 -2.21 8.69
C PRO A 38 13.80 -2.41 9.46
N VAL A 39 13.69 -2.70 10.76
CA VAL A 39 14.86 -2.95 11.63
C VAL A 39 15.52 -4.27 11.23
N ASP A 40 14.72 -5.29 10.93
CA ASP A 40 15.20 -6.57 10.39
C ASP A 40 15.94 -6.37 9.06
N SER A 41 15.40 -5.57 8.15
CA SER A 41 16.05 -5.26 6.87
C SER A 41 17.43 -4.60 7.05
N ILE A 42 17.56 -3.70 8.04
CA ILE A 42 18.85 -3.08 8.38
C ILE A 42 19.80 -4.12 8.98
N LYS A 43 19.33 -4.94 9.94
CA LYS A 43 20.10 -6.03 10.55
C LYS A 43 20.67 -6.96 9.49
N THR A 44 19.82 -7.50 8.61
CA THR A 44 20.22 -8.44 7.55
C THR A 44 21.28 -7.84 6.64
N ARG A 45 21.14 -6.56 6.25
CA ARG A 45 22.12 -5.87 5.41
C ARG A 45 23.47 -5.66 6.09
N MET A 46 23.47 -5.38 7.39
CA MET A 46 24.71 -5.23 8.18
C MET A 46 25.40 -6.57 8.48
N GLN A 47 24.68 -7.70 8.42
CA GLN A 47 25.21 -9.03 8.68
C GLN A 47 25.85 -9.71 7.45
N ILE A 48 25.67 -9.16 6.26
CA ILE A 48 26.30 -9.69 5.04
C ILE A 48 27.83 -9.58 5.18
N LEU A 49 28.54 -10.70 4.97
CA LEU A 49 30.00 -10.74 5.12
C LEU A 49 30.73 -9.97 4.00
N GLN A 50 30.22 -10.05 2.77
CA GLN A 50 30.72 -9.30 1.61
C GLN A 50 29.66 -8.32 1.07
N PRO A 51 29.48 -7.17 1.69
CA PRO A 51 28.67 -6.12 1.09
C PRO A 51 29.35 -5.62 -0.19
N THR A 52 28.55 -5.26 -1.20
CA THR A 52 29.01 -4.40 -2.30
C THR A 52 29.65 -3.14 -1.72
N PRO A 53 30.65 -2.49 -2.35
CA PRO A 53 31.28 -1.27 -1.79
C PRO A 53 30.27 -0.16 -1.42
N GLN A 54 29.12 -0.12 -2.09
CA GLN A 54 28.01 0.80 -1.83
C GLN A 54 27.15 0.41 -0.61
N ALA A 55 27.30 -0.81 -0.08
CA ALA A 55 26.53 -1.40 1.02
C ALA A 55 27.35 -1.63 2.30
N VAL A 56 28.46 -0.90 2.49
CA VAL A 56 29.21 -0.88 3.76
C VAL A 56 28.55 0.13 4.70
N TYR A 57 28.23 -0.28 5.92
CA TYR A 57 27.54 0.56 6.90
C TYR A 57 28.34 0.62 8.20
N SER A 58 28.47 1.81 8.80
CA SER A 58 29.20 2.02 10.06
C SER A 58 28.34 1.82 11.32
N GLY A 59 27.01 1.87 11.18
CA GLY A 59 26.06 1.73 12.28
C GLY A 59 24.61 1.74 11.80
N VAL A 60 23.65 1.49 12.71
CA VAL A 60 22.22 1.35 12.37
C VAL A 60 21.65 2.62 11.73
N ILE A 61 21.93 3.79 12.31
CA ILE A 61 21.43 5.08 11.80
C ILE A 61 22.05 5.40 10.44
N ASN A 62 23.35 5.14 10.29
CA ASN A 62 24.04 5.29 9.00
C ASN A 62 23.47 4.34 7.95
N ALA A 63 23.17 3.09 8.30
CA ALA A 63 22.53 2.13 7.42
C ALA A 63 21.12 2.58 7.02
N ALA A 64 20.28 3.00 7.98
CA ALA A 64 18.92 3.48 7.70
C ALA A 64 18.94 4.70 6.77
N SER A 65 19.76 5.70 7.08
CA SER A 65 19.92 6.91 6.26
C SER A 65 20.43 6.59 4.86
N ARG A 66 21.47 5.76 4.74
CA ARG A 66 22.03 5.38 3.45
C ARG A 66 21.03 4.61 2.60
N ILE A 67 20.37 3.59 3.15
CA ILE A 67 19.36 2.79 2.41
C ILE A 67 18.20 3.68 1.94
N THR A 68 17.67 4.53 2.83
CA THR A 68 16.53 5.39 2.48
C THR A 68 16.87 6.46 1.45
N THR A 69 18.08 7.03 1.49
CA THR A 69 18.53 8.05 0.53
C THR A 69 18.99 7.48 -0.81
N THR A 70 19.61 6.29 -0.84
CA THR A 70 20.14 5.69 -2.09
C THR A 70 19.13 4.79 -2.80
N GLU A 71 18.28 4.07 -2.06
CA GLU A 71 17.36 3.06 -2.61
C GLU A 71 15.88 3.39 -2.35
N GLY A 72 15.59 4.45 -1.60
CA GLY A 72 14.24 4.85 -1.22
C GLY A 72 13.73 4.15 0.05
N ALA A 73 12.92 4.86 0.84
CA ALA A 73 12.41 4.37 2.13
C ALA A 73 11.58 3.08 2.03
N ARG A 74 10.84 2.88 0.93
CA ARG A 74 10.02 1.68 0.70
C ARG A 74 10.84 0.39 0.60
N THR A 75 12.13 0.50 0.27
CA THR A 75 13.02 -0.66 0.16
C THR A 75 13.19 -1.40 1.49
N LEU A 76 13.02 -0.73 2.63
CA LEU A 76 13.05 -1.37 3.95
C LEU A 76 11.91 -2.37 4.17
N TRP A 77 10.79 -2.25 3.44
CA TRP A 77 9.65 -3.19 3.49
C TRP A 77 9.68 -4.26 2.40
N ARG A 78 10.75 -4.31 1.58
CA ARG A 78 10.86 -5.28 0.51
C ARG A 78 10.94 -6.70 1.06
N GLY A 79 9.96 -7.53 0.69
CA GLY A 79 9.81 -8.91 1.16
C GLY A 79 8.87 -9.09 2.36
N VAL A 80 8.26 -8.02 2.90
CA VAL A 80 7.35 -8.11 4.06
C VAL A 80 6.21 -9.12 3.85
N ASN A 81 5.73 -9.25 2.61
CA ASN A 81 4.69 -10.21 2.27
C ASN A 81 5.10 -11.66 2.53
N SER A 82 6.37 -12.05 2.32
CA SER A 82 6.79 -13.43 2.63
C SER A 82 6.77 -13.70 4.13
N MET A 83 7.12 -12.70 4.93
CA MET A 83 7.08 -12.79 6.38
C MET A 83 5.64 -12.93 6.90
N ILE A 84 4.72 -12.09 6.41
CA ILE A 84 3.30 -12.14 6.82
C ILE A 84 2.65 -13.47 6.43
N MET A 85 2.95 -13.99 5.23
CA MET A 85 2.44 -15.29 4.78
C MET A 85 2.94 -16.47 5.62
N GLY A 86 4.14 -16.37 6.18
CA GLY A 86 4.74 -17.42 7.02
C GLY A 86 4.36 -17.34 8.50
N ALA A 87 4.34 -16.12 9.07
CA ALA A 87 4.20 -15.91 10.52
C ALA A 87 2.88 -16.46 11.09
N GLY A 88 1.74 -16.15 10.46
CA GLY A 88 0.43 -16.59 10.95
C GLY A 88 0.32 -18.12 11.10
N PRO A 89 0.54 -18.89 10.01
CA PRO A 89 0.53 -20.36 10.08
C PRO A 89 1.60 -20.94 11.01
N ALA A 90 2.78 -20.33 11.10
CA ALA A 90 3.86 -20.80 11.98
C ALA A 90 3.47 -20.70 13.46
N HIS A 91 2.92 -19.56 13.88
CA HIS A 91 2.44 -19.36 15.25
C HIS A 91 1.24 -20.28 15.58
N ALA A 92 0.30 -20.45 14.64
CA ALA A 92 -0.80 -21.39 14.83
C ALA A 92 -0.30 -22.83 15.04
N LEU A 93 0.71 -23.25 14.26
CA LEU A 93 1.34 -24.56 14.40
C LEU A 93 2.10 -24.69 15.73
N HIS A 94 2.81 -23.64 16.17
CA HIS A 94 3.52 -23.62 17.44
C HIS A 94 2.59 -23.99 18.60
N PHE A 95 1.51 -23.22 18.78
CA PHE A 95 0.56 -23.46 19.87
C PHE A 95 -0.17 -24.80 19.74
N ALA A 96 -0.52 -25.23 18.53
CA ALA A 96 -1.15 -26.53 18.32
C ALA A 96 -0.24 -27.71 18.73
N VAL A 97 1.04 -27.63 18.38
CA VAL A 97 2.04 -28.65 18.74
C VAL A 97 2.38 -28.57 20.23
N TYR A 98 2.45 -27.37 20.79
CA TYR A 98 2.69 -27.17 22.22
C TYR A 98 1.59 -27.84 23.06
N GLU A 99 0.32 -27.56 22.76
CA GLU A 99 -0.83 -28.15 23.45
C GLU A 99 -0.82 -29.69 23.33
N HIS A 100 -0.64 -30.21 22.11
CA HIS A 100 -0.60 -31.64 21.87
C HIS A 100 0.57 -32.33 22.60
N ALA A 101 1.76 -31.72 22.58
CA ALA A 101 2.94 -32.26 23.25
C ALA A 101 2.81 -32.19 24.77
N LYS A 102 2.19 -31.13 25.33
CA LYS A 102 1.91 -31.01 26.76
C LYS A 102 0.96 -32.12 27.24
N HIS A 103 -0.07 -32.45 26.46
CA HIS A 103 -0.96 -33.58 26.73
C HIS A 103 -0.24 -34.94 26.60
N ALA A 104 0.59 -35.11 25.57
CA ALA A 104 1.33 -36.36 25.33
C ALA A 104 2.42 -36.64 26.36
N PHE A 105 3.08 -35.62 26.89
CA PHE A 105 4.14 -35.75 27.92
C PHE A 105 3.59 -35.81 29.35
N GLY A 106 2.27 -35.89 29.54
CA GLY A 106 1.65 -36.12 30.84
C GLY A 106 1.48 -34.86 31.71
N GLY A 107 1.43 -33.67 31.11
CA GLY A 107 1.31 -32.38 31.81
C GLY A 107 -0.05 -32.08 32.45
N SER A 108 -1.02 -33.01 32.42
CA SER A 108 -2.35 -32.85 33.04
C SER A 108 -2.44 -33.38 34.49
N GLY A 109 -1.33 -33.83 35.09
CA GLY A 109 -1.27 -34.24 36.49
C GLY A 109 -0.85 -33.10 37.44
N SER A 110 -1.26 -33.17 38.71
CA SER A 110 -1.06 -32.16 39.77
C SER A 110 0.40 -32.05 40.27
N GLY A 111 1.35 -32.01 39.35
CA GLY A 111 2.76 -31.75 39.57
C GLY A 111 3.36 -31.26 38.26
N HIS A 112 3.64 -29.95 38.18
CA HIS A 112 4.25 -29.32 37.01
C HIS A 112 5.63 -29.95 36.75
N HIS A 113 5.70 -30.91 35.82
CA HIS A 113 6.97 -31.43 35.34
C HIS A 113 7.57 -30.40 34.39
N ILE A 114 8.41 -29.49 34.91
CA ILE A 114 9.15 -28.48 34.13
C ILE A 114 9.84 -29.11 32.91
N ALA A 115 10.33 -30.35 33.05
CA ALA A 115 10.93 -31.11 31.95
C ALA A 115 9.93 -31.46 30.82
N ALA A 116 8.67 -31.76 31.13
CA ALA A 116 7.62 -32.03 30.15
C ALA A 116 7.20 -30.75 29.41
N ALA A 117 7.08 -29.63 30.12
CA ALA A 117 6.80 -28.32 29.51
C ALA A 117 7.95 -27.86 28.61
N ALA A 118 9.21 -28.04 29.05
CA ALA A 118 10.38 -27.75 28.24
C ALA A 118 10.47 -28.64 26.99
N ALA A 119 10.16 -29.93 27.10
CA ALA A 119 10.08 -30.84 25.96
C ALA A 119 8.97 -30.45 24.97
N ALA A 120 7.79 -30.08 25.48
CA ALA A 120 6.68 -29.58 24.66
C ALA A 120 7.05 -28.29 23.93
N GLY A 121 7.67 -27.33 24.62
CA GLY A 121 8.18 -26.08 24.04
C GLY A 121 9.25 -26.31 22.97
N ALA A 122 10.14 -27.28 23.18
CA ALA A 122 11.15 -27.65 22.18
C ALA A 122 10.52 -28.27 20.92
N CYS A 123 9.54 -29.16 21.07
CA CYS A 123 8.79 -29.74 19.96
C CYS A 123 8.00 -28.66 19.17
N ALA A 124 7.32 -27.77 19.89
CA ALA A 124 6.57 -26.66 19.31
C ALA A 124 7.46 -25.68 18.54
N THR A 125 8.60 -25.31 19.12
CA THR A 125 9.60 -24.45 18.47
C THR A 125 10.20 -25.11 17.23
N THR A 126 10.44 -26.42 17.29
CA THR A 126 10.95 -27.18 16.14
C THR A 126 9.94 -27.17 14.98
N ALA A 127 8.66 -27.43 15.26
CA ALA A 127 7.60 -27.41 14.25
C ALA A 127 7.38 -25.99 13.67
N HIS A 128 7.38 -24.97 14.53
CA HIS A 128 7.34 -23.56 14.14
C HIS A 128 8.47 -23.21 13.17
N ASP A 129 9.72 -23.48 13.56
CA ASP A 129 10.90 -23.13 12.76
C ASP A 129 10.92 -23.90 11.44
N ALA A 130 10.38 -25.13 11.40
CA ALA A 130 10.27 -25.91 10.17
C ALA A 130 9.37 -25.19 9.14
N LEU A 131 8.24 -24.64 9.58
CA LEU A 131 7.34 -23.89 8.70
C LEU A 131 7.92 -22.52 8.34
N MET A 132 8.57 -21.85 9.29
CA MET A 132 9.04 -20.47 9.14
C MET A 132 10.31 -20.36 8.28
N THR A 133 11.19 -21.37 8.31
CA THR A 133 12.53 -21.30 7.68
C THR A 133 12.50 -21.01 6.16
N PRO A 134 11.61 -21.61 5.33
CA PRO A 134 11.51 -21.25 3.91
C PRO A 134 11.15 -19.78 3.68
N PHE A 135 10.26 -19.21 4.50
CA PHE A 135 9.85 -17.81 4.42
C PHE A 135 10.97 -16.87 4.87
N ASP A 136 11.74 -17.26 5.88
CA ASP A 136 12.97 -16.57 6.31
C ASP A 136 14.00 -16.49 5.18
N VAL A 137 14.24 -17.60 4.46
CA VAL A 137 15.18 -17.63 3.33
C VAL A 137 14.75 -16.67 2.22
N ILE A 138 13.46 -16.64 1.88
CA ILE A 138 12.90 -15.71 0.88
C ILE A 138 13.06 -14.27 1.36
N LYS A 139 12.67 -13.98 2.60
CA LYS A 139 12.79 -12.66 3.23
C LYS A 139 14.23 -12.15 3.14
N GLN A 140 15.21 -12.93 3.61
CA GLN A 140 16.60 -12.50 3.65
C GLN A 140 17.17 -12.20 2.25
N ARG A 141 16.84 -13.01 1.24
CA ARG A 141 17.27 -12.78 -0.15
C ARG A 141 16.63 -11.56 -0.80
N MET A 142 15.38 -11.25 -0.44
CA MET A 142 14.70 -10.05 -0.90
C MET A 142 15.24 -8.77 -0.25
N GLN A 143 15.76 -8.86 0.97
CA GLN A 143 16.32 -7.73 1.73
C GLN A 143 17.73 -7.32 1.28
N LEU A 144 18.43 -8.13 0.50
CA LEU A 144 19.77 -7.82 -0.01
C LEU A 144 19.78 -6.55 -0.89
N HIS A 145 20.88 -5.79 -0.80
CA HIS A 145 21.12 -4.65 -1.69
C HIS A 145 21.16 -5.11 -3.16
N GLY A 146 20.40 -4.44 -4.03
CA GLY A 146 20.32 -4.78 -5.45
C GLY A 146 19.63 -6.12 -5.74
N SER A 147 18.79 -6.63 -4.83
CA SER A 147 18.09 -7.92 -4.99
C SER A 147 17.36 -8.02 -6.33
N VAL A 148 17.67 -9.07 -7.10
CA VAL A 148 17.14 -9.33 -8.45
C VAL A 148 15.67 -9.80 -8.48
N TYR A 149 15.07 -10.03 -7.31
CA TYR A 149 13.75 -10.65 -7.16
C TYR A 149 12.64 -9.62 -7.07
N ARG A 150 11.65 -9.66 -7.96
CA ARG A 150 10.57 -8.64 -7.97
C ARG A 150 9.55 -8.85 -6.84
N SER A 151 9.30 -10.10 -6.48
CA SER A 151 8.33 -10.51 -5.46
C SER A 151 8.79 -11.75 -4.69
N ALA A 152 8.12 -12.06 -3.58
CA ALA A 152 8.39 -13.26 -2.79
C ALA A 152 8.21 -14.55 -3.61
N MET A 153 7.19 -14.59 -4.47
CA MET A 153 6.93 -15.73 -5.35
C MET A 153 7.97 -15.85 -6.47
N ASP A 154 8.43 -14.72 -7.03
CA ASP A 154 9.54 -14.71 -8.01
C ASP A 154 10.84 -15.24 -7.37
N CYS A 155 11.13 -14.81 -6.13
CA CYS A 155 12.24 -15.33 -5.34
C CYS A 155 12.11 -16.84 -5.12
N ALA A 156 10.97 -17.29 -4.60
CA ALA A 156 10.73 -18.71 -4.33
C ALA A 156 10.89 -19.58 -5.60
N SER A 157 10.28 -19.15 -6.72
CA SER A 157 10.34 -19.88 -7.99
C SER A 157 11.76 -19.97 -8.54
N LYS A 158 12.51 -18.86 -8.54
CA LYS A 158 13.90 -18.83 -9.00
C LYS A 158 14.81 -19.67 -8.11
N VAL A 159 14.75 -19.51 -6.79
CA VAL A 159 15.56 -20.28 -5.84
C VAL A 159 15.29 -21.78 -5.98
N TYR A 160 14.02 -22.18 -6.11
CA TYR A 160 13.64 -23.57 -6.35
C TYR A 160 14.24 -24.12 -7.66
N ARG A 161 14.21 -23.33 -8.75
CA ARG A 161 14.76 -23.75 -10.05
C ARG A 161 16.28 -23.79 -10.09
N THR A 162 16.97 -22.89 -9.38
CA THR A 162 18.43 -22.77 -9.45
C THR A 162 19.18 -23.59 -8.41
N GLU A 163 18.63 -23.71 -7.20
CA GLU A 163 19.31 -24.35 -6.05
C GLU A 163 18.54 -25.53 -5.46
N GLY A 164 17.27 -25.71 -5.86
CA GLY A 164 16.41 -26.80 -5.37
C GLY A 164 15.87 -26.59 -3.96
N LEU A 165 15.15 -27.61 -3.46
CA LEU A 165 14.48 -27.58 -2.15
C LEU A 165 15.44 -27.44 -0.97
N ARG A 166 16.66 -27.97 -1.09
CA ARG A 166 17.67 -27.92 -0.03
C ARG A 166 18.05 -26.48 0.34
N ALA A 167 17.95 -25.53 -0.58
CA ALA A 167 18.25 -24.12 -0.32
C ALA A 167 17.31 -23.50 0.72
N PHE A 168 16.05 -23.95 0.79
CA PHE A 168 15.07 -23.43 1.74
C PHE A 168 15.31 -23.92 3.17
N TYR A 169 15.93 -25.10 3.35
CA TYR A 169 16.12 -25.73 4.66
C TYR A 169 17.57 -25.82 5.12
N ILE A 170 18.53 -25.29 4.35
CA ILE A 170 19.95 -25.41 4.72
C ILE A 170 20.28 -24.78 6.08
N SER A 171 19.60 -23.68 6.40
CA SER A 171 19.80 -22.98 7.67
C SER A 171 19.05 -23.60 8.84
N TYR A 172 18.13 -24.54 8.60
CA TYR A 172 17.23 -25.07 9.63
C TYR A 172 17.96 -25.66 10.85
N PRO A 173 19.00 -26.52 10.71
CA PRO A 173 19.75 -27.00 11.88
C PRO A 173 20.46 -25.87 12.65
N THR A 174 20.90 -24.83 11.94
CA THR A 174 21.54 -23.66 12.57
C THR A 174 20.52 -22.82 13.31
N THR A 175 19.32 -22.66 12.75
CA THR A 175 18.20 -21.98 13.39
C THR A 175 17.85 -22.67 14.71
N LEU A 176 17.63 -23.99 14.72
CA LEU A 176 17.32 -24.72 15.96
C LEU A 176 18.39 -24.57 17.03
N THR A 177 19.67 -24.68 16.64
CA THR A 177 20.82 -24.52 17.54
C THR A 177 20.90 -23.09 18.12
N MET A 178 20.29 -22.10 17.46
CA MET A 178 20.20 -20.72 17.93
C MET A 178 18.96 -20.48 18.79
N THR A 179 17.80 -20.97 18.38
CA THR A 179 16.51 -20.66 18.99
C THR A 179 16.42 -21.18 20.43
N ILE A 180 16.90 -22.41 20.69
CA ILE A 180 16.85 -23.02 22.03
C ILE A 180 17.68 -22.21 23.05
N PRO A 181 18.99 -21.95 22.82
CA PRO A 181 19.76 -21.11 23.75
C PRO A 181 19.23 -19.69 23.90
N PHE A 182 18.70 -19.11 22.81
CA PHE A 182 18.11 -17.76 22.85
C PHE A 182 16.94 -17.69 23.84
N GLN A 183 15.98 -18.61 23.72
CA GLN A 183 14.82 -18.67 24.62
C GLN A 183 15.25 -18.94 26.07
N SER A 184 16.17 -19.88 26.30
CA SER A 184 16.64 -20.21 27.65
C SER A 184 17.33 -19.02 28.34
N ILE A 185 18.22 -18.31 27.63
CA ILE A 185 18.90 -17.14 28.17
C ILE A 185 17.92 -16.00 28.44
N GLN A 186 17.01 -15.75 27.49
CA GLN A 186 16.00 -14.70 27.63
C GLN A 186 15.14 -14.95 28.86
N PHE A 187 14.64 -16.18 29.04
CA PHE A 187 13.79 -16.54 30.18
C PHE A 187 14.53 -16.41 31.51
N ALA A 188 15.71 -17.03 31.64
CA ALA A 188 16.50 -16.98 32.87
C ALA A 188 16.87 -15.53 33.27
N THR A 189 17.21 -14.70 32.29
CA THR A 189 17.55 -13.29 32.53
C THR A 189 16.33 -12.47 32.92
N TYR A 190 15.21 -12.71 32.23
CA TYR A 190 13.96 -12.04 32.52
C TYR A 190 13.48 -12.35 33.95
N GLU A 191 13.52 -13.61 34.38
CA GLU A 191 13.15 -14.00 35.74
C GLU A 191 14.03 -13.33 36.79
N TYR A 192 15.35 -13.32 36.57
CA TYR A 192 16.29 -12.65 37.45
C TYR A 192 16.00 -11.15 37.54
N LEU A 193 15.84 -10.48 36.39
CA LEU A 193 15.57 -9.04 36.35
C LEU A 193 14.20 -8.69 36.93
N ARG A 194 13.17 -9.52 36.73
CA ARG A 194 11.84 -9.32 37.34
C ARG A 194 11.92 -9.36 38.86
N LYS A 195 12.65 -10.33 39.43
CA LYS A 195 12.86 -10.45 40.89
C LYS A 195 13.59 -9.25 41.48
N VAL A 196 14.54 -8.67 40.73
CA VAL A 196 15.32 -7.51 41.16
C VAL A 196 14.56 -6.19 40.99
N LEU A 197 13.87 -6.00 39.86
CA LEU A 197 13.19 -4.75 39.51
C LEU A 197 11.81 -4.60 40.15
N ASN A 198 11.12 -5.71 40.44
CA ASN A 198 9.83 -5.70 41.12
C ASN A 198 9.80 -6.68 42.32
N PRO A 199 10.41 -6.28 43.45
CA PRO A 199 10.37 -7.04 44.70
C PRO A 199 8.97 -7.11 45.32
N SER A 200 8.08 -6.19 44.91
CA SER A 200 6.74 -5.99 45.48
C SER A 200 5.70 -6.97 44.94
N GLY A 201 6.00 -7.69 43.85
CA GLY A 201 5.09 -8.65 43.19
C GLY A 201 3.84 -8.03 42.55
N HIS A 202 3.69 -6.70 42.59
CA HIS A 202 2.56 -6.00 41.98
C HIS A 202 2.78 -5.85 40.47
N TYR A 203 1.74 -5.98 39.67
CA TYR A 203 1.85 -5.88 38.22
C TYR A 203 2.27 -4.47 37.78
N ASP A 204 3.45 -4.36 37.16
CA ASP A 204 3.98 -3.11 36.60
C ASP A 204 4.43 -3.32 35.13
N PRO A 205 3.70 -2.76 34.14
CA PRO A 205 4.05 -2.86 32.73
C PRO A 205 5.46 -2.38 32.37
N MET A 206 5.97 -1.34 33.06
CA MET A 206 7.29 -0.79 32.76
C MET A 206 8.41 -1.76 33.15
N THR A 207 8.27 -2.41 34.31
CA THR A 207 9.18 -3.48 34.72
C THR A 207 9.22 -4.62 33.69
N HIS A 208 8.07 -5.02 33.13
CA HIS A 208 8.03 -6.06 32.11
C HIS A 208 8.73 -5.66 30.81
N ILE A 209 8.54 -4.42 30.33
CA ILE A 209 9.19 -3.91 29.12
C ILE A 209 10.71 -3.80 29.34
N MET A 210 11.15 -3.27 30.49
CA MET A 210 12.58 -3.12 30.79
C MET A 210 13.26 -4.47 31.01
N ALA A 211 12.69 -5.34 31.85
CA ALA A 211 13.23 -6.68 32.10
C ALA A 211 13.26 -7.52 30.82
N GLY A 212 12.16 -7.49 30.04
CA GLY A 212 12.06 -8.20 28.77
C GLY A 212 13.03 -7.67 27.70
N GLY A 213 13.16 -6.35 27.60
CA GLY A 213 14.09 -5.70 26.67
C GLY A 213 15.56 -6.01 26.97
N VAL A 214 15.98 -5.92 28.25
CA VAL A 214 17.35 -6.25 28.65
C VAL A 214 17.63 -7.74 28.50
N ALA A 215 16.68 -8.60 28.88
CA ALA A 215 16.79 -10.04 28.71
C ALA A 215 16.91 -10.45 27.24
N GLY A 216 16.07 -9.90 26.36
CA GLY A 216 16.13 -10.11 24.92
C GLY A 216 17.43 -9.58 24.31
N GLY A 217 17.90 -8.41 24.76
CA GLY A 217 19.18 -7.84 24.35
C GLY A 217 20.38 -8.71 24.71
N MET A 218 20.42 -9.27 25.92
CA MET A 218 21.50 -10.16 26.36
C MET A 218 21.45 -11.51 25.63
N ALA A 219 20.27 -12.10 25.47
CA ALA A 219 20.08 -13.32 24.69
C ALA A 219 20.51 -13.12 23.23
N ALA A 220 20.17 -11.97 22.63
CA ALA A 220 20.60 -11.59 21.30
C ALA A 220 22.12 -11.46 21.20
N ALA A 221 22.76 -10.83 22.19
CA ALA A 221 24.20 -10.66 22.19
C ALA A 221 24.94 -12.01 22.22
N LEU A 222 24.56 -12.89 23.14
CA LEU A 222 25.21 -14.18 23.31
C LEU A 222 24.99 -15.14 22.13
N THR A 223 23.85 -15.04 21.45
CA THR A 223 23.55 -15.90 20.29
C THR A 223 23.91 -15.26 18.95
N THR A 224 24.56 -14.09 18.92
CA THR A 224 24.96 -13.40 17.66
C THR A 224 25.86 -14.25 16.76
N PRO A 225 26.83 -15.02 17.27
CA PRO A 225 27.66 -15.88 16.42
C PRO A 225 26.87 -16.94 15.62
N LEU A 226 25.74 -17.42 16.18
CA LEU A 226 24.86 -18.39 15.51
C LEU A 226 23.98 -17.71 14.46
N ASP A 227 23.48 -16.51 14.76
CA ASP A 227 22.64 -15.71 13.86
C ASP A 227 23.41 -15.22 12.63
N VAL A 228 24.69 -14.85 12.78
CA VAL A 228 25.57 -14.53 11.65
C VAL A 228 25.76 -15.75 10.74
N ALA A 229 25.91 -16.95 11.31
CA ALA A 229 26.04 -18.18 10.53
C ALA A 229 24.72 -18.57 9.84
N LYS A 230 23.58 -18.41 10.52
CA LYS A 230 22.23 -18.57 9.94
C LYS A 230 22.09 -17.68 8.71
N THR A 231 22.36 -16.38 8.87
CA THR A 231 22.23 -15.38 7.80
C THR A 231 23.15 -15.68 6.62
N LEU A 232 24.41 -16.06 6.88
CA LEU A 232 25.34 -16.48 5.82
C LEU A 232 24.77 -17.62 4.98
N LEU A 233 24.23 -18.67 5.63
CA LEU A 233 23.66 -19.83 4.93
C LEU A 233 22.39 -19.48 4.15
N GLN A 234 21.55 -18.58 4.67
CA GLN A 234 20.31 -18.15 4.03
C GLN A 234 20.55 -17.27 2.79
N THR A 235 21.62 -16.45 2.81
CA THR A 235 21.97 -15.54 1.70
C THR A 235 23.03 -16.10 0.75
N ARG A 236 23.58 -17.30 1.02
CA ARG A 236 24.77 -17.82 0.31
C ARG A 236 24.60 -17.90 -1.22
N GLY A 237 23.39 -18.17 -1.71
CA GLY A 237 23.09 -18.35 -3.13
C GLY A 237 23.35 -17.10 -3.98
N GLU A 238 23.25 -15.94 -3.35
CA GLU A 238 23.45 -14.61 -3.96
C GLU A 238 24.89 -14.11 -3.88
N SER A 239 25.77 -14.83 -3.16
CA SER A 239 27.18 -14.46 -3.08
C SER A 239 27.89 -14.74 -4.41
N LYS A 240 28.75 -13.81 -4.84
CA LYS A 240 29.65 -14.03 -5.99
C LYS A 240 30.79 -15.00 -5.66
N ASP A 241 31.02 -15.26 -4.37
CA ASP A 241 32.12 -16.08 -3.90
C ASP A 241 31.74 -17.57 -3.87
N MET A 242 32.46 -18.38 -4.64
CA MET A 242 32.22 -19.82 -4.74
C MET A 242 32.32 -20.55 -3.39
N ARG A 243 33.20 -20.09 -2.48
CA ARG A 243 33.36 -20.73 -1.15
C ARG A 243 32.16 -20.45 -0.23
N ILE A 244 31.50 -19.30 -0.40
CA ILE A 244 30.26 -18.98 0.31
C ILE A 244 29.10 -19.80 -0.27
N ARG A 245 28.96 -19.85 -1.60
CA ARG A 245 27.88 -20.59 -2.27
C ARG A 245 27.85 -22.08 -1.93
N ASN A 246 29.02 -22.70 -1.83
CA ASN A 246 29.15 -24.13 -1.55
C ASN A 246 29.08 -24.48 -0.05
N CYS A 247 28.99 -23.50 0.85
CA CYS A 247 28.99 -23.71 2.29
C CYS A 247 27.77 -24.52 2.75
N SER A 248 27.99 -25.72 3.29
CA SER A 248 26.99 -26.76 3.47
C SER A 248 26.35 -26.83 4.85
N GLY A 249 26.89 -26.12 5.85
CA GLY A 249 26.37 -26.13 7.21
C GLY A 249 27.12 -25.21 8.19
N LEU A 250 26.71 -25.26 9.46
CA LEU A 250 27.15 -24.35 10.53
C LEU A 250 28.68 -24.33 10.74
N VAL A 251 29.31 -25.50 10.84
CA VAL A 251 30.75 -25.60 11.12
C VAL A 251 31.57 -25.00 9.98
N GLU A 252 31.14 -25.23 8.74
CA GLU A 252 31.79 -24.67 7.56
C GLU A 252 31.57 -23.15 7.49
N ALA A 253 30.38 -22.67 7.84
CA ALA A 253 30.05 -21.25 7.94
C ALA A 253 30.94 -20.54 8.97
N TRP A 254 31.09 -21.11 10.17
CA TRP A 254 31.99 -20.60 11.21
C TRP A 254 33.45 -20.57 10.78
N ARG A 255 33.93 -21.66 10.18
CA ARG A 255 35.30 -21.71 9.64
C ARG A 255 35.51 -20.60 8.60
N LEU A 256 34.54 -20.37 7.73
CA LEU A 256 34.61 -19.34 6.70
C LEU A 256 34.57 -17.92 7.27
N ILE A 257 33.73 -17.67 8.27
CA ILE A 257 33.65 -16.38 8.99
C ILE A 257 34.99 -16.09 9.66
N TYR A 258 35.53 -17.05 10.40
CA TYR A 258 36.80 -16.91 11.10
C TYR A 258 37.97 -16.68 10.13
N GLN A 259 38.02 -17.43 9.02
CA GLN A 259 39.09 -17.29 8.02
C GLN A 259 39.09 -15.92 7.32
N ARG A 260 37.94 -15.25 7.18
CA ARG A 260 37.84 -13.97 6.43
C ARG A 260 37.85 -12.73 7.30
N HIS A 261 37.20 -12.78 8.46
CA HIS A 261 36.98 -11.60 9.31
C HIS A 261 37.45 -11.82 10.74
N GLY A 262 38.08 -12.96 11.04
CA GLY A 262 38.52 -13.31 12.39
C GLY A 262 37.35 -13.38 13.37
N VAL A 263 37.65 -13.13 14.64
CA VAL A 263 36.66 -13.14 15.73
C VAL A 263 35.62 -12.02 15.59
N ALA A 264 36.02 -10.87 15.04
CA ALA A 264 35.13 -9.72 14.81
C ALA A 264 33.98 -10.05 13.82
N GLY A 265 34.19 -11.02 12.93
CA GLY A 265 33.15 -11.48 12.00
C GLY A 265 31.91 -12.02 12.70
N PHE A 266 32.06 -12.65 13.87
CA PHE A 266 30.96 -13.21 14.65
C PHE A 266 30.13 -12.15 15.39
N ALA A 267 30.64 -10.92 15.53
CA ALA A 267 29.94 -9.80 16.14
C ALA A 267 29.25 -8.88 15.11
N LYS A 268 29.32 -9.20 13.80
CA LYS A 268 28.64 -8.41 12.77
C LYS A 268 27.14 -8.39 13.00
N GLY A 269 26.55 -7.19 13.00
CA GLY A 269 25.12 -6.99 13.24
C GLY A 269 24.68 -7.14 14.71
N LEU A 270 25.61 -7.19 15.67
CA LEU A 270 25.28 -7.22 17.10
C LEU A 270 24.42 -6.03 17.53
N GLN A 271 24.83 -4.81 17.17
CA GLN A 271 24.13 -3.57 17.53
C GLN A 271 22.68 -3.53 17.00
N PRO A 272 22.38 -3.72 15.70
CA PRO A 272 21.00 -3.73 15.22
C PRO A 272 20.17 -4.86 15.83
N ARG A 273 20.78 -5.99 16.19
CA ARG A 273 20.08 -7.10 16.83
C ARG A 273 19.69 -6.78 18.28
N ILE A 274 20.56 -6.19 19.09
CA ILE A 274 20.21 -5.78 20.46
C ILE A 274 19.10 -4.72 20.40
N LEU A 275 19.24 -3.76 19.51
CA LEU A 275 18.28 -2.65 19.37
C LEU A 275 16.90 -3.11 18.89
N SER A 276 16.81 -4.21 18.13
CA SER A 276 15.52 -4.73 17.64
C SER A 276 14.68 -5.38 18.73
N HIS A 277 15.28 -5.95 19.79
CA HIS A 277 14.52 -6.71 20.78
C HIS A 277 13.72 -5.84 21.76
N MET A 278 14.23 -4.68 22.17
CA MET A 278 13.55 -3.83 23.14
C MET A 278 12.19 -3.29 22.62
N PRO A 279 12.07 -2.77 21.38
CA PRO A 279 10.78 -2.40 20.81
C PRO A 279 9.90 -3.61 20.50
N ALA A 280 10.48 -4.72 20.03
CA ALA A 280 9.72 -5.93 19.69
C ALA A 280 8.95 -6.48 20.90
N THR A 281 9.61 -6.57 22.07
CA THR A 281 8.95 -7.02 23.31
C THR A 281 7.81 -6.09 23.74
N ALA A 282 8.00 -4.77 23.65
CA ALA A 282 6.95 -3.80 23.99
C ALA A 282 5.75 -3.88 23.03
N ILE A 283 6.01 -4.06 21.73
CA ILE A 283 4.99 -4.21 20.69
C ILE A 283 4.21 -5.50 20.87
N SER A 284 4.90 -6.63 21.05
CA SER A 284 4.30 -7.95 21.23
C SER A 284 3.34 -7.95 22.43
N TRP A 285 3.78 -7.36 23.55
CA TRP A 285 2.95 -7.21 24.75
C TRP A 285 1.74 -6.29 24.52
N SER A 286 1.94 -5.12 23.90
CA SER A 286 0.86 -4.16 23.65
C SER A 286 -0.21 -4.73 22.71
N VAL A 287 0.21 -5.44 21.66
CA VAL A 287 -0.71 -6.07 20.70
C VAL A 287 -1.41 -7.27 21.35
N TYR A 288 -0.72 -8.02 22.20
CA TYR A 288 -1.33 -9.13 22.94
C TYR A 288 -2.40 -8.65 23.93
N GLU A 289 -2.10 -7.63 24.75
CA GLU A 289 -3.07 -7.03 25.69
C GLU A 289 -4.28 -6.44 24.94
N TYR A 290 -4.03 -5.75 23.83
CA TYR A 290 -5.09 -5.24 22.96
C TYR A 290 -5.93 -6.38 22.35
N GLY A 291 -5.29 -7.46 21.91
CA GLY A 291 -5.95 -8.64 21.37
C GLY A 291 -6.85 -9.33 22.40
N LYS A 292 -6.38 -9.47 23.63
CA LYS A 292 -7.18 -9.97 24.75
C LYS A 292 -8.38 -9.06 25.02
N TRP A 293 -8.17 -7.75 25.14
CA TRP A 293 -9.24 -6.79 25.38
C TRP A 293 -10.32 -6.84 24.28
N PHE A 294 -9.91 -6.91 23.01
CA PHE A 294 -10.82 -7.00 21.88
C PHE A 294 -11.64 -8.28 21.88
N LEU A 295 -11.03 -9.42 22.22
CA LEU A 295 -11.71 -10.72 22.32
C LEU A 295 -12.64 -10.82 23.53
N SER A 296 -12.24 -10.26 24.68
CA SER A 296 -13.10 -10.18 25.88
C SER A 296 -14.36 -9.36 25.61
N ARG A 297 -14.28 -8.34 24.75
CA ARG A 297 -15.43 -7.50 24.38
C ARG A 297 -16.43 -8.23 23.47
N GLN A 298 -15.98 -9.15 22.62
CA GLN A 298 -16.87 -9.95 21.76
C GLN A 298 -17.58 -11.11 22.49
N ASN A 299 -17.04 -11.60 23.60
CA ASN A 299 -17.62 -12.71 24.36
C ASN A 299 -18.76 -12.29 25.31
N LEU A 300 -18.94 -11.00 25.58
CA LEU A 300 -20.13 -10.49 26.30
C LEU A 300 -21.40 -10.50 25.41
N ASP A 301 -21.25 -10.61 24.09
CA ASP A 301 -22.35 -10.47 23.12
C ASP A 301 -22.89 -11.79 22.53
N LYS A 302 -22.42 -12.97 22.97
CA LYS A 302 -22.80 -14.24 22.29
C LYS A 302 -23.22 -15.37 23.25
N GLN A 303 -24.53 -15.57 23.39
CA GLN A 303 -25.11 -16.92 23.52
C GLN A 303 -25.11 -17.63 22.15
N PRO A 304 -25.13 -18.98 22.09
CA PRO A 304 -24.65 -19.70 20.92
C PRO A 304 -25.74 -19.89 19.86
N ILE A 305 -25.43 -19.53 18.61
CA ILE A 305 -26.11 -20.09 17.43
C ILE A 305 -25.06 -20.83 16.62
N THR A 306 -25.14 -22.16 16.70
CA THR A 306 -24.36 -23.13 15.94
C THR A 306 -24.67 -22.97 14.44
N MET A 307 -23.68 -22.64 13.61
CA MET A 307 -23.83 -22.70 12.16
C MET A 307 -22.75 -23.60 11.55
N HIS A 308 -23.22 -24.69 10.95
CA HIS A 308 -22.43 -25.71 10.27
C HIS A 308 -21.61 -25.14 9.11
N ILE A 309 -20.32 -25.46 9.11
CA ILE A 309 -19.38 -25.25 8.00
C ILE A 309 -19.77 -26.19 6.84
N ARG A 310 -20.00 -25.64 5.65
CA ARG A 310 -19.88 -26.37 4.38
C ARG A 310 -18.79 -25.74 3.52
N SER A 311 -17.85 -26.61 3.14
CA SER A 311 -16.77 -26.48 2.18
C SER A 311 -17.20 -25.90 0.83
N PHE A 312 -16.37 -25.04 0.24
CA PHE A 312 -16.30 -24.89 -1.22
C PHE A 312 -14.86 -24.92 -1.73
N VAL A 313 -14.60 -26.01 -2.45
CA VAL A 313 -13.42 -26.29 -3.27
C VAL A 313 -13.58 -25.55 -4.61
N ALA A 314 -12.49 -25.00 -5.16
CA ALA A 314 -12.45 -24.50 -6.53
C ALA A 314 -11.37 -25.28 -7.34
N PRO A 315 -11.70 -25.84 -8.53
CA PRO A 315 -10.74 -26.42 -9.47
C PRO A 315 -10.40 -25.49 -10.67
N PRO A 316 -9.43 -25.86 -11.55
CA PRO A 316 -8.45 -24.96 -12.17
C PRO A 316 -8.53 -24.84 -13.71
N PHE A 317 -8.00 -23.78 -14.33
CA PHE A 317 -7.69 -23.66 -15.78
C PHE A 317 -6.82 -22.39 -15.98
N GLN A 318 -5.91 -22.17 -16.93
CA GLN A 318 -5.05 -22.94 -17.83
C GLN A 318 -3.98 -21.95 -18.38
N SER A 319 -2.86 -22.49 -18.86
CA SER A 319 -1.69 -21.81 -19.47
C SER A 319 -2.00 -20.90 -20.67
N PHE A 320 -1.19 -19.86 -20.94
CA PHE A 320 -0.70 -19.58 -22.31
C PHE A 320 0.60 -18.74 -22.32
N ARG A 321 1.34 -18.88 -23.44
CA ARG A 321 2.77 -18.63 -23.65
C ARG A 321 3.15 -17.18 -24.00
N HIS A 322 4.43 -16.88 -23.78
CA HIS A 322 5.22 -15.80 -24.39
C HIS A 322 5.21 -15.79 -25.93
N PRO A 323 5.58 -14.64 -26.56
CA PRO A 323 6.90 -14.59 -27.20
C PRO A 323 7.73 -13.30 -26.91
N GLN A 324 8.90 -13.25 -27.55
CA GLN A 324 10.14 -12.54 -27.21
C GLN A 324 10.42 -11.24 -27.99
N LYS A 325 11.24 -10.36 -27.34
CA LYS A 325 12.35 -9.50 -27.83
C LYS A 325 12.13 -8.47 -28.97
N HIS A 326 12.62 -7.22 -28.78
CA HIS A 326 13.93 -6.76 -29.30
C HIS A 326 14.29 -5.31 -28.86
N LEU A 327 15.60 -5.12 -28.69
CA LEU A 327 16.39 -3.91 -28.42
C LEU A 327 16.46 -3.00 -29.66
N ILE A 328 16.67 -1.67 -29.52
CA ILE A 328 17.57 -0.81 -30.33
C ILE A 328 17.67 0.61 -29.70
N MET A 329 18.89 1.16 -29.69
CA MET A 329 19.26 2.55 -29.35
C MET A 329 19.40 3.40 -30.62
N PHE A 330 19.12 4.71 -30.56
CA PHE A 330 20.05 5.85 -30.82
C PHE A 330 19.37 7.14 -31.33
N ASP A 331 19.90 8.24 -30.77
CA ASP A 331 20.20 9.59 -31.29
C ASP A 331 19.19 10.73 -31.51
N ASN A 332 19.70 11.90 -31.06
CA ASN A 332 19.20 13.27 -31.05
C ASN A 332 19.05 13.89 -32.44
N THR A 333 18.04 14.75 -32.62
CA THR A 333 18.16 16.12 -33.18
C THR A 333 16.81 16.86 -33.13
N SER A 334 16.89 18.19 -33.26
CA SER A 334 16.03 19.21 -32.68
C SER A 334 15.01 19.80 -33.67
N THR A 335 13.87 20.28 -33.14
CA THR A 335 12.84 21.17 -33.75
C THR A 335 12.11 20.70 -35.03
N LEU A 336 10.76 20.76 -35.01
CA LEU A 336 9.88 20.32 -36.10
C LEU A 336 9.12 21.51 -36.70
N HIS A 337 9.40 21.87 -37.95
CA HIS A 337 8.60 22.82 -38.74
C HIS A 337 7.52 22.06 -39.51
N LEU A 338 6.25 22.46 -39.36
CA LEU A 338 5.12 21.90 -40.12
C LEU A 338 4.70 22.91 -41.20
N ALA A 339 5.05 22.64 -42.46
CA ALA A 339 4.62 23.41 -43.62
C ALA A 339 3.89 22.52 -44.63
N LEU A 340 2.86 23.06 -45.30
CA LEU A 340 2.19 22.40 -46.43
C LEU A 340 3.16 22.23 -47.61
N PRO A 341 3.34 21.03 -48.19
CA PRO A 341 4.05 20.87 -49.45
C PRO A 341 3.13 21.15 -50.65
N ALA A 342 3.67 21.87 -51.64
CA ALA A 342 3.04 22.12 -52.93
C ALA A 342 2.80 20.82 -53.72
N VAL A 343 1.68 20.80 -54.45
CA VAL A 343 1.15 19.67 -55.22
C VAL A 343 2.14 19.19 -56.29
N HIS A 344 2.65 17.96 -56.15
CA HIS A 344 3.20 17.19 -57.26
C HIS A 344 2.65 15.76 -57.26
N THR A 345 1.97 15.44 -58.36
CA THR A 345 1.42 14.14 -58.74
C THR A 345 2.53 13.19 -59.18
N VAL A 346 2.74 12.08 -58.47
CA VAL A 346 3.36 10.87 -59.01
C VAL A 346 2.69 9.64 -58.39
N ALA A 347 2.22 8.73 -59.25
CA ALA A 347 1.61 7.45 -58.91
C ALA A 347 2.67 6.37 -58.63
N SER A 348 2.46 5.49 -57.64
CA SER A 348 2.77 4.05 -57.72
C SER A 348 2.43 3.26 -56.43
N ALA A 349 2.01 2.01 -56.67
CA ALA A 349 2.02 0.82 -55.83
C ALA A 349 1.03 0.68 -54.65
N ALA A 350 0.10 -0.26 -54.85
CA ALA A 350 -0.90 -0.72 -53.90
C ALA A 350 -0.31 -1.57 -52.75
N ALA A 351 -0.87 -1.40 -51.55
CA ALA A 351 -0.72 -2.29 -50.40
C ALA A 351 -2.12 -2.59 -49.81
N PRO A 352 -2.33 -3.74 -49.15
CA PRO A 352 -3.65 -4.34 -49.00
C PRO A 352 -4.55 -3.59 -48.03
N VAL A 353 -5.82 -3.49 -48.43
CA VAL A 353 -6.96 -2.97 -47.66
C VAL A 353 -7.11 -3.79 -46.38
N SER A 354 -6.79 -3.20 -45.23
CA SER A 354 -7.24 -3.72 -43.93
C SER A 354 -8.71 -3.33 -43.77
N THR A 355 -9.52 -4.35 -43.53
CA THR A 355 -10.96 -4.28 -43.31
C THR A 355 -11.30 -3.28 -42.19
N LEU A 356 -12.27 -2.41 -42.45
CA LEU A 356 -12.91 -1.51 -41.49
C LEU A 356 -13.37 -2.29 -40.26
N ALA A 357 -12.53 -2.35 -39.23
CA ALA A 357 -12.93 -2.80 -37.91
C ALA A 357 -13.88 -1.75 -37.34
N GLN A 358 -15.08 -2.17 -36.95
CA GLN A 358 -15.99 -1.36 -36.14
C GLN A 358 -15.21 -0.77 -34.95
N PRO A 359 -15.40 0.51 -34.58
CA PRO A 359 -14.72 1.08 -33.43
C PRO A 359 -15.12 0.28 -32.19
N ARG A 360 -14.14 -0.44 -31.62
CA ARG A 360 -14.28 -1.05 -30.28
C ARG A 360 -14.73 0.06 -29.33
N ALA A 361 -15.67 -0.24 -28.44
CA ALA A 361 -16.17 0.70 -27.45
C ALA A 361 -14.97 1.31 -26.69
N PHE A 362 -14.71 2.60 -26.94
CA PHE A 362 -13.59 3.33 -26.40
C PHE A 362 -14.13 4.28 -25.33
N ALA A 363 -13.87 3.96 -24.07
CA ALA A 363 -14.36 4.75 -22.95
C ALA A 363 -13.27 5.74 -22.52
N THR A 364 -13.59 7.03 -22.55
CA THR A 364 -12.70 8.08 -22.04
C THR A 364 -13.27 8.68 -20.78
N SER A 365 -12.46 8.63 -19.72
CA SER A 365 -12.76 9.28 -18.47
C SER A 365 -11.80 10.43 -18.18
N VAL A 366 -12.33 11.57 -17.76
CA VAL A 366 -11.57 12.79 -17.54
C VAL A 366 -11.73 13.25 -16.09
N ASN A 367 -10.62 13.52 -15.43
CA ASN A 367 -10.62 14.11 -14.10
C ASN A 367 -11.00 15.61 -14.17
N PRO A 368 -11.89 16.12 -13.30
CA PRO A 368 -12.24 17.54 -13.24
C PRO A 368 -11.05 18.50 -13.22
N LEU A 369 -9.93 18.12 -12.60
CA LEU A 369 -8.70 18.92 -12.56
C LEU A 369 -8.23 19.33 -13.96
N VAL A 370 -8.39 18.45 -14.95
CA VAL A 370 -8.00 18.71 -16.34
C VAL A 370 -8.77 19.91 -16.88
N PHE A 371 -10.08 20.02 -16.61
CA PHE A 371 -10.87 21.16 -17.07
C PHE A 371 -10.42 22.47 -16.42
N PHE A 372 -10.12 22.46 -15.12
CA PHE A 372 -9.59 23.64 -14.42
C PHE A 372 -8.24 24.06 -14.98
N SER A 373 -7.34 23.12 -15.25
CA SER A 373 -6.04 23.41 -15.87
C SER A 373 -6.21 23.99 -17.27
N VAL A 374 -7.06 23.41 -18.13
CA VAL A 374 -7.31 23.97 -19.47
C VAL A 374 -7.90 25.38 -19.40
N LEU A 375 -8.83 25.63 -18.48
CA LEU A 375 -9.39 26.97 -18.26
C LEU A 375 -8.35 27.96 -17.74
N ASP A 376 -7.50 27.56 -16.79
CA ASP A 376 -6.41 28.39 -16.28
C ASP A 376 -5.40 28.73 -17.40
N HIS A 377 -5.05 27.76 -18.24
CA HIS A 377 -4.20 28.00 -19.40
C HIS A 377 -4.84 28.97 -20.41
N TYR A 378 -6.16 28.89 -20.62
CA TYR A 378 -6.89 29.83 -21.46
C TYR A 378 -6.90 31.25 -20.87
N LEU A 379 -7.08 31.39 -19.56
CA LEU A 379 -7.10 32.69 -18.89
C LEU A 379 -5.71 33.36 -18.86
N ARG A 380 -4.63 32.57 -18.84
CA ARG A 380 -3.23 33.04 -18.79
C ARG A 380 -2.57 33.22 -20.15
N ARG A 381 -3.34 33.19 -21.24
CA ARG A 381 -2.83 33.32 -22.61
C ARG A 381 -2.27 34.72 -22.90
N ASN A 382 -1.37 34.81 -23.88
CA ASN A 382 -0.85 36.09 -24.34
C ASN A 382 -1.92 36.88 -25.11
N ALA A 383 -1.85 38.22 -25.05
CA ALA A 383 -2.75 39.09 -25.80
C ALA A 383 -2.63 38.82 -27.31
N GLY A 384 -3.72 38.41 -27.95
CA GLY A 384 -3.76 38.06 -29.39
C GLY A 384 -3.81 36.57 -29.71
N GLN A 385 -3.70 35.67 -28.71
CA GLN A 385 -3.94 34.23 -28.91
C GLN A 385 -5.40 33.89 -28.66
N ASP A 386 -6.14 33.49 -29.71
CA ASP A 386 -7.55 33.10 -29.57
C ASP A 386 -7.73 31.66 -29.06
N ARG A 387 -6.68 30.84 -29.20
CA ARG A 387 -6.66 29.43 -28.85
C ARG A 387 -5.43 29.08 -28.03
N VAL A 388 -5.58 28.06 -27.21
CA VAL A 388 -4.54 27.40 -26.42
C VAL A 388 -4.54 25.91 -26.74
N ILE A 389 -3.34 25.38 -27.01
CA ILE A 389 -3.07 23.97 -27.28
C ILE A 389 -2.25 23.40 -26.12
N GLY A 390 -2.50 22.15 -25.77
CA GLY A 390 -1.60 21.46 -24.86
C GLY A 390 -1.72 19.94 -24.90
N THR A 391 -0.87 19.29 -24.14
CA THR A 391 -0.77 17.83 -24.07
C THR A 391 -1.64 17.29 -22.96
N LEU A 392 -2.31 16.16 -23.22
CA LEU A 392 -3.07 15.38 -22.24
C LEU A 392 -2.22 14.23 -21.70
N LEU A 393 -2.20 14.09 -20.38
CA LEU A 393 -1.51 13.04 -19.64
C LEU A 393 -2.51 12.15 -18.91
N GLY A 394 -2.21 10.86 -18.88
CA GLY A 394 -3.11 9.90 -18.27
C GLY A 394 -2.58 8.49 -18.20
N VAL A 395 -3.47 7.58 -17.85
CA VAL A 395 -3.21 6.13 -17.81
C VAL A 395 -4.11 5.45 -18.82
N ARG A 396 -3.56 4.45 -19.52
CA ARG A 396 -4.31 3.60 -20.45
C ARG A 396 -4.38 2.17 -19.91
N SER A 397 -5.49 1.49 -20.18
CA SER A 397 -5.61 0.05 -19.94
C SER A 397 -4.68 -0.74 -20.86
N GLU A 398 -4.28 -1.96 -20.47
CA GLU A 398 -3.42 -2.85 -21.27
C GLU A 398 -4.03 -3.16 -22.65
N ASP A 399 -5.37 -3.22 -22.72
CA ASP A 399 -6.13 -3.45 -23.96
C ASP A 399 -6.34 -2.18 -24.80
N GLY A 400 -5.99 -1.01 -24.27
CA GLY A 400 -6.11 0.28 -24.95
C GLY A 400 -7.53 0.82 -25.14
N THR A 401 -8.55 0.13 -24.62
CA THR A 401 -9.98 0.47 -24.76
C THR A 401 -10.45 1.54 -23.78
N GLU A 402 -9.77 1.67 -22.64
CA GLU A 402 -10.07 2.67 -21.62
C GLU A 402 -8.92 3.64 -21.44
N VAL A 403 -9.26 4.94 -21.44
CA VAL A 403 -8.33 6.03 -21.18
C VAL A 403 -8.82 6.85 -20.00
N GLU A 404 -7.93 7.04 -19.03
CA GLU A 404 -8.16 7.90 -17.88
C GLU A 404 -7.21 9.10 -17.96
N ILE A 405 -7.77 10.27 -18.30
CA ILE A 405 -7.05 11.53 -18.41
C ILE A 405 -6.99 12.18 -17.02
N LYS A 406 -5.78 12.36 -16.49
CA LYS A 406 -5.54 12.81 -15.10
C LYS A 406 -4.96 14.21 -15.02
N GLY A 407 -4.20 14.62 -16.04
CA GLY A 407 -3.52 15.91 -16.05
C GLY A 407 -3.32 16.43 -17.47
N CYS A 408 -2.90 17.68 -17.55
CA CYS A 408 -2.52 18.31 -18.81
C CYS A 408 -1.54 19.44 -18.55
N TYR A 409 -0.80 19.85 -19.58
CA TYR A 409 0.04 21.04 -19.56
C TYR A 409 -0.06 21.78 -20.90
N PRO A 410 0.10 23.11 -20.95
CA PRO A 410 0.02 23.87 -22.19
C PRO A 410 1.33 23.72 -22.96
N VAL A 411 1.26 23.74 -24.29
CA VAL A 411 2.46 23.79 -25.14
C VAL A 411 2.46 25.12 -25.87
N PRO A 412 3.53 25.93 -25.73
CA PRO A 412 3.68 27.17 -26.49
C PRO A 412 3.57 26.89 -27.98
N HIS A 413 2.73 27.66 -28.65
CA HIS A 413 2.52 27.55 -30.09
C HIS A 413 2.37 28.94 -30.71
N LEU A 414 2.77 29.04 -31.96
CA LEU A 414 2.58 30.20 -32.82
C LEU A 414 1.63 29.80 -33.94
N GLU A 415 0.48 30.47 -34.02
CA GLU A 415 -0.52 30.24 -35.05
C GLU A 415 -0.58 31.46 -35.97
N SER A 416 -0.25 31.24 -37.24
CA SER A 416 -0.42 32.19 -38.35
C SER A 416 -1.45 31.65 -39.33
N GLN A 417 -1.94 32.48 -40.27
CA GLN A 417 -2.98 32.08 -41.23
C GLN A 417 -2.63 30.86 -42.10
N ASP A 418 -1.36 30.46 -42.18
CA ASP A 418 -0.90 29.32 -43.01
C ASP A 418 -0.04 28.29 -42.26
N GLN A 419 0.34 28.54 -41.00
CA GLN A 419 1.31 27.71 -40.27
C GLN A 419 1.02 27.65 -38.77
N VAL A 420 1.25 26.47 -38.19
CA VAL A 420 1.22 26.25 -36.74
C VAL A 420 2.56 25.66 -36.33
N GLU A 421 3.30 26.40 -35.51
CA GLU A 421 4.56 25.96 -34.93
C GLU A 421 4.36 25.61 -33.46
N VAL A 422 4.87 24.45 -33.04
CA VAL A 422 4.76 23.94 -31.66
C VAL A 422 6.16 23.73 -31.10
N ASP A 423 6.43 24.26 -29.91
CA ASP A 423 7.73 24.12 -29.26
C ASP A 423 7.94 22.69 -28.72
N MET A 424 8.77 21.92 -29.44
CA MET A 424 9.05 20.52 -29.13
C MET A 424 10.01 20.34 -27.96
N GLU A 425 10.93 21.29 -27.76
CA GLU A 425 11.89 21.23 -26.67
C GLU A 425 11.20 21.48 -25.33
N TYR A 426 10.29 22.45 -25.31
CA TYR A 426 9.40 22.67 -24.18
C TYR A 426 8.52 21.45 -23.90
N HIS A 427 7.90 20.86 -24.92
CA HIS A 427 7.07 19.67 -24.78
C HIS A 427 7.84 18.49 -24.14
N ARG A 428 9.03 18.16 -24.65
CA ARG A 428 9.86 17.08 -24.09
C ARG A 428 10.29 17.36 -22.65
N THR A 429 10.75 18.58 -22.38
CA THR A 429 11.19 18.99 -21.04
C THR A 429 10.04 18.87 -20.04
N MET A 430 8.85 19.37 -20.41
CA MET A 430 7.67 19.26 -19.56
C MET A 430 7.22 17.82 -19.37
N PHE A 431 7.24 16.99 -20.41
CA PHE A 431 6.92 15.58 -20.27
C PHE A 431 7.87 14.85 -19.30
N ASP A 432 9.18 15.12 -19.39
CA ASP A 432 10.17 14.51 -18.50
C ASP A 432 9.95 14.94 -17.04
N LEU A 433 9.61 16.21 -16.78
CA LEU A 433 9.28 16.69 -15.44
C LEU A 433 8.01 16.01 -14.90
N HIS A 434 6.95 15.91 -15.71
CA HIS A 434 5.73 15.20 -15.31
C HIS A 434 5.98 13.72 -15.05
N LYS A 435 6.85 13.08 -15.83
CA LYS A 435 7.24 11.67 -15.65
C LYS A 435 8.06 11.44 -14.38
N GLN A 436 8.85 12.43 -13.93
CA GLN A 436 9.53 12.38 -12.63
C GLN A 436 8.53 12.43 -11.46
N VAL A 437 7.48 13.24 -11.58
CA VAL A 437 6.42 13.35 -10.57
C VAL A 437 5.55 12.09 -10.55
N ASN A 438 5.07 11.64 -11.71
CA ASN A 438 4.26 10.44 -11.85
C ASN A 438 4.75 9.55 -13.00
N PRO A 439 5.58 8.53 -12.71
CA PRO A 439 6.12 7.63 -13.74
C PRO A 439 5.09 6.77 -14.48
N LYS A 440 3.84 6.72 -14.00
CA LYS A 440 2.75 5.96 -14.62
C LYS A 440 2.00 6.74 -15.70
N GLU A 441 2.15 8.06 -15.72
CA GLU A 441 1.49 8.89 -16.71
C GLU A 441 2.22 8.80 -18.05
N VAL A 442 1.42 8.59 -19.09
CA VAL A 442 1.87 8.59 -20.48
C VAL A 442 1.11 9.65 -21.25
N ILE A 443 1.65 10.06 -22.39
CA ILE A 443 0.94 10.93 -23.32
C ILE A 443 -0.27 10.14 -23.84
N VAL A 444 -1.46 10.69 -23.64
CA VAL A 444 -2.72 10.08 -24.13
C VAL A 444 -3.29 10.84 -25.31
N GLY A 445 -2.88 12.09 -25.52
CA GLY A 445 -3.30 12.90 -26.66
C GLY A 445 -3.11 14.39 -26.37
N TRP A 446 -4.02 15.22 -26.87
CA TRP A 446 -3.89 16.67 -26.80
C TRP A 446 -5.25 17.37 -26.70
N TYR A 447 -5.24 18.59 -26.17
CA TYR A 447 -6.43 19.42 -26.07
C TYR A 447 -6.28 20.73 -26.83
N ALA A 448 -7.42 21.29 -27.25
CA ALA A 448 -7.54 22.62 -27.81
C ALA A 448 -8.72 23.37 -27.18
N THR A 449 -8.58 24.68 -27.07
CA THR A 449 -9.70 25.57 -26.71
C THR A 449 -10.38 26.08 -27.99
N GLY A 450 -11.71 26.08 -28.00
CA GLY A 450 -12.52 26.41 -29.18
C GLY A 450 -13.55 25.33 -29.52
N ALA A 451 -14.64 25.75 -30.16
CA ALA A 451 -15.76 24.87 -30.51
C ALA A 451 -15.52 24.08 -31.82
N ASP A 452 -14.74 24.64 -32.74
CA ASP A 452 -14.60 24.14 -34.11
C ASP A 452 -13.31 23.34 -34.32
N LEU A 453 -13.40 22.30 -35.15
CA LEU A 453 -12.25 21.57 -35.65
C LEU A 453 -11.67 22.31 -36.87
N ASN A 454 -10.42 22.74 -36.78
CA ASN A 454 -9.72 23.46 -37.83
C ASN A 454 -9.00 22.48 -38.78
N SER A 455 -8.62 22.94 -39.96
CA SER A 455 -7.73 22.19 -40.88
C SER A 455 -6.39 21.82 -40.23
N TYR A 456 -5.86 22.67 -39.34
CA TYR A 456 -4.62 22.39 -38.59
C TYR A 456 -4.76 21.30 -37.53
N SER A 457 -5.99 20.99 -37.08
CA SER A 457 -6.20 19.94 -36.08
C SER A 457 -5.76 18.58 -36.59
N ALA A 458 -5.85 18.32 -37.90
CA ALA A 458 -5.36 17.10 -38.53
C ALA A 458 -3.82 16.96 -38.41
N LEU A 459 -3.07 18.04 -38.65
CA LEU A 459 -1.61 18.06 -38.56
C LEU A 459 -1.11 17.84 -37.13
N ILE A 460 -1.72 18.55 -36.17
CA ILE A 460 -1.38 18.40 -34.74
C ILE A 460 -1.74 16.99 -34.27
N HIS A 461 -2.87 16.45 -34.74
CA HIS A 461 -3.28 15.11 -34.38
C HIS A 461 -2.35 14.04 -34.95
N ASP A 462 -1.88 14.17 -36.20
CA ASP A 462 -0.87 13.25 -36.77
C ASP A 462 0.44 13.27 -35.96
N PHE A 463 0.86 14.44 -35.48
CA PHE A 463 2.01 14.56 -34.59
C PHE A 463 1.81 13.76 -33.29
N TYR A 464 0.71 13.99 -32.55
CA TYR A 464 0.45 13.26 -31.30
C TYR A 464 0.15 11.76 -31.54
N GLN A 465 -0.39 11.40 -32.70
CA GLN A 465 -0.62 9.99 -33.06
C GLN A 465 0.70 9.22 -33.23
N LYS A 466 1.78 9.90 -33.65
CA LYS A 466 3.14 9.31 -33.70
C LYS A 466 3.74 9.14 -32.30
N GLU A 467 3.51 10.09 -31.40
CA GLU A 467 4.00 10.05 -30.01
C GLU A 467 3.30 8.99 -29.14
N VAL A 468 2.00 8.75 -29.36
CA VAL A 468 1.19 7.78 -28.58
C VAL A 468 1.33 6.34 -29.10
N SER A 469 2.40 6.04 -29.85
CA SER A 469 2.63 4.81 -30.62
C SER A 469 2.02 3.54 -29.99
N SER A 470 1.23 2.80 -30.78
CA SER A 470 0.42 1.61 -30.46
C SER A 470 -1.07 1.83 -30.15
N PHE A 471 -1.53 3.04 -29.81
CA PHE A 471 -2.95 3.31 -29.51
C PHE A 471 -3.47 4.62 -30.16
N PRO A 472 -4.79 4.80 -30.35
CA PRO A 472 -5.35 6.03 -30.91
C PRO A 472 -5.21 7.20 -29.93
N ALA A 473 -4.70 8.34 -30.42
CA ALA A 473 -4.57 9.58 -29.66
C ALA A 473 -5.96 10.21 -29.40
N VAL A 474 -6.17 10.75 -28.20
CA VAL A 474 -7.42 11.43 -27.84
C VAL A 474 -7.28 12.93 -28.06
N HIS A 475 -8.22 13.52 -28.79
CA HIS A 475 -8.31 14.97 -28.95
C HIS A 475 -9.48 15.50 -28.12
N LEU A 476 -9.21 16.41 -27.17
CA LEU A 476 -10.23 17.06 -26.35
C LEU A 476 -10.41 18.51 -26.82
N THR A 477 -11.63 18.90 -27.19
CA THR A 477 -11.98 20.29 -27.41
C THR A 477 -12.81 20.82 -26.26
N MET A 478 -12.52 22.06 -25.87
CA MET A 478 -13.25 22.75 -24.82
C MET A 478 -13.71 24.11 -25.34
N ASP A 479 -15.02 24.26 -25.52
CA ASP A 479 -15.64 25.52 -25.91
C ASP A 479 -15.67 26.49 -24.72
N THR A 480 -14.97 27.60 -24.86
CA THR A 480 -14.87 28.69 -23.89
C THR A 480 -15.81 29.85 -24.18
N ALA A 481 -16.52 29.84 -25.33
CA ALA A 481 -17.42 30.93 -25.71
C ALA A 481 -18.75 30.93 -24.92
N LEU A 482 -19.07 29.83 -24.23
CA LEU A 482 -20.23 29.68 -23.33
C LEU A 482 -21.58 30.09 -23.95
N THR A 483 -21.72 30.00 -25.28
CA THR A 483 -22.90 30.47 -26.03
C THR A 483 -24.21 29.78 -25.62
N ASN A 484 -24.13 28.56 -25.08
CA ASN A 484 -25.28 27.79 -24.57
C ASN A 484 -25.32 27.66 -23.04
N GLU A 485 -24.63 28.55 -22.30
CA GLU A 485 -24.49 28.50 -20.83
C GLU A 485 -23.91 27.18 -20.28
N ARG A 486 -23.35 26.35 -21.14
CA ARG A 486 -22.73 25.07 -20.80
C ARG A 486 -21.32 25.02 -21.38
N LEU A 487 -20.39 24.48 -20.59
CA LEU A 487 -19.05 24.18 -21.06
C LEU A 487 -19.14 23.07 -22.12
N GLY A 488 -18.83 23.38 -23.38
CA GLY A 488 -18.89 22.42 -24.47
C GLY A 488 -17.63 21.56 -24.51
N VAL A 489 -17.59 20.48 -23.73
CA VAL A 489 -16.49 19.51 -23.79
C VAL A 489 -16.83 18.41 -24.78
N LYS A 490 -15.96 18.20 -25.77
CA LYS A 490 -16.06 17.08 -26.71
C LYS A 490 -14.73 16.37 -26.82
N THR A 491 -14.78 15.05 -26.97
CA THR A 491 -13.59 14.22 -27.15
C THR A 491 -13.71 13.47 -28.47
N TYR A 492 -12.59 13.35 -29.16
CA TYR A 492 -12.50 12.79 -30.49
C TYR A 492 -11.30 11.84 -30.63
N ILE A 493 -11.43 10.86 -31.53
CA ILE A 493 -10.33 10.06 -32.06
C ILE A 493 -10.27 10.24 -33.58
N SER A 494 -9.09 10.14 -34.18
CA SER A 494 -9.00 10.15 -35.65
C SER A 494 -9.21 8.76 -36.24
N ALA A 495 -9.85 8.72 -37.40
CA ALA A 495 -9.84 7.58 -38.30
C ALA A 495 -9.33 8.04 -39.67
N PRO A 496 -8.36 7.33 -40.29
CA PRO A 496 -7.86 7.69 -41.61
C PRO A 496 -8.97 7.50 -42.66
N VAL A 497 -9.15 8.49 -43.54
CA VAL A 497 -10.14 8.47 -44.61
C VAL A 497 -9.45 8.51 -45.96
N GLY A 498 -9.38 7.37 -46.63
CA GLY A 498 -8.83 7.27 -47.99
C GLY A 498 -7.82 6.13 -48.16
N ILE A 499 -7.43 5.87 -49.41
CA ILE A 499 -6.52 4.77 -49.78
C ILE A 499 -5.06 5.12 -49.44
N THR A 500 -4.74 6.41 -49.28
CA THR A 500 -3.41 6.90 -48.90
C THR A 500 -3.45 7.53 -47.52
N SER A 501 -2.57 7.07 -46.63
CA SER A 501 -2.42 7.57 -45.25
C SER A 501 -1.65 8.89 -45.23
N LYS A 502 -2.24 9.95 -45.79
CA LYS A 502 -1.72 11.32 -45.64
C LYS A 502 -2.34 11.97 -44.39
N ALA A 503 -1.58 12.83 -43.72
CA ALA A 503 -2.01 13.51 -42.49
C ALA A 503 -3.29 14.34 -42.68
N ASP A 504 -3.50 14.90 -43.87
CA ASP A 504 -4.66 15.74 -44.22
C ASP A 504 -5.96 14.94 -44.42
N ASN A 505 -5.87 13.61 -44.45
CA ASN A 505 -6.97 12.70 -44.76
C ASN A 505 -7.43 11.94 -43.51
N CYS A 506 -7.82 12.66 -42.46
CA CYS A 506 -8.35 12.07 -41.22
C CYS A 506 -9.72 12.66 -40.86
N MET A 507 -10.61 11.80 -40.34
CA MET A 507 -11.92 12.19 -39.83
C MET A 507 -11.94 12.01 -38.32
N PHE A 508 -12.45 13.02 -37.61
CA PHE A 508 -12.62 12.99 -36.17
C PHE A 508 -13.95 12.33 -35.80
N ILE A 509 -13.88 11.21 -35.10
CA ILE A 509 -15.03 10.47 -34.58
C ILE A 509 -15.24 10.88 -33.12
N PRO A 510 -16.43 11.37 -32.74
CA PRO A 510 -16.71 11.73 -31.35
C PRO A 510 -16.79 10.47 -30.47
N ILE A 511 -16.22 10.56 -29.27
CA ILE A 511 -16.24 9.51 -28.25
C ILE A 511 -16.89 10.03 -26.96
N PRO A 512 -17.49 9.17 -26.12
CA PRO A 512 -18.07 9.61 -24.85
C PRO A 512 -16.99 10.12 -23.89
N CYS A 513 -17.31 11.21 -23.17
CA CYS A 513 -16.46 11.84 -22.17
C CYS A 513 -17.13 11.74 -20.79
N ASP A 514 -16.74 10.74 -20.00
CA ASP A 514 -17.24 10.58 -18.63
C ASP A 514 -16.37 11.34 -17.64
N VAL A 515 -16.97 12.11 -16.73
CA VAL A 515 -16.22 12.79 -15.68
C VAL A 515 -16.09 11.86 -14.48
N LYS A 516 -14.85 11.42 -14.18
CA LYS A 516 -14.56 10.61 -13.00
C LYS A 516 -13.83 11.48 -11.97
N TYR A 517 -14.36 11.50 -10.75
CA TYR A 517 -13.78 12.25 -9.63
C TYR A 517 -13.56 11.35 -8.43
N PHE A 518 -12.51 11.63 -7.66
CA PHE A 518 -12.27 10.97 -6.38
C PHE A 518 -13.17 11.56 -5.29
N LYS A 519 -13.43 10.78 -4.23
CA LYS A 519 -14.26 11.24 -3.10
C LYS A 519 -13.73 12.54 -2.46
N ALA A 520 -12.41 12.68 -2.37
CA ALA A 520 -11.77 13.89 -1.84
C ALA A 520 -11.94 15.10 -2.79
N GLU A 521 -11.85 14.88 -4.11
CA GLU A 521 -12.07 15.93 -5.10
C GLU A 521 -13.53 16.38 -5.11
N ARG A 522 -14.48 15.46 -4.96
CA ARG A 522 -15.92 15.80 -4.86
C ARG A 522 -16.17 16.84 -3.78
N ALA A 523 -15.62 16.66 -2.58
CA ALA A 523 -15.79 17.63 -1.48
C ALA A 523 -15.22 19.01 -1.85
N GLY A 524 -14.04 19.06 -2.48
CA GLY A 524 -13.46 20.32 -2.96
C GLY A 524 -14.29 20.98 -4.07
N LEU A 525 -14.79 20.19 -5.01
CA LEU A 525 -15.64 20.66 -6.11
C LEU A 525 -16.99 21.17 -5.62
N GLU A 526 -17.55 20.55 -4.59
CA GLU A 526 -18.81 20.96 -3.97
C GLU A 526 -18.67 22.30 -3.24
N LEU A 527 -17.56 22.50 -2.51
CA LEU A 527 -17.21 23.79 -1.91
C LEU A 527 -17.01 24.88 -2.96
N LEU A 528 -16.32 24.56 -4.06
CA LEU A 528 -16.14 25.49 -5.18
C LEU A 528 -17.45 25.77 -5.91
N ALA A 529 -18.33 24.79 -6.09
CA ALA A 529 -19.64 24.98 -6.68
C ALA A 529 -20.53 25.89 -5.84
N GLY A 530 -20.40 25.85 -4.51
CA GLY A 530 -21.07 26.76 -3.59
C GLY A 530 -20.68 28.24 -3.78
N SER A 531 -19.55 28.54 -4.43
CA SER A 531 -19.14 29.93 -4.73
C SER A 531 -20.03 30.61 -5.76
N LYS A 532 -20.72 29.84 -6.61
CA LYS A 532 -21.64 30.38 -7.63
C LYS A 532 -22.78 31.21 -7.02
N SER A 533 -23.12 30.93 -5.76
CA SER A 533 -24.18 31.61 -5.03
C SER A 533 -23.70 32.89 -4.33
N SER A 534 -22.40 33.19 -4.36
CA SER A 534 -21.78 34.33 -3.68
C SER A 534 -21.44 35.44 -4.69
N GLU A 535 -21.88 36.67 -4.42
CA GLU A 535 -21.65 37.83 -5.30
C GLU A 535 -20.15 38.15 -5.51
N SER A 536 -19.27 37.76 -4.58
CA SER A 536 -17.83 38.01 -4.67
C SER A 536 -17.04 36.89 -5.36
N GLY A 537 -17.69 35.79 -5.78
CA GLY A 537 -17.02 34.61 -6.35
C GLY A 537 -16.09 33.87 -5.38
N SER A 538 -16.12 34.21 -4.09
CA SER A 538 -15.33 33.54 -3.04
C SER A 538 -16.23 32.81 -2.05
N THR A 539 -15.84 31.61 -1.65
CA THR A 539 -16.47 30.82 -0.57
C THR A 539 -15.53 30.77 0.63
N THR A 540 -16.02 31.10 1.82
CA THR A 540 -15.29 30.85 3.06
C THR A 540 -15.41 29.39 3.46
N LEU A 541 -14.33 28.81 4.00
CA LEU A 541 -14.41 27.51 4.64
C LEU A 541 -15.39 27.62 5.82
N LEU A 542 -16.47 26.86 5.72
CA LEU A 542 -17.49 26.77 6.78
C LEU A 542 -16.93 25.98 7.94
N SER A 543 -17.40 26.29 9.16
CA SER A 543 -17.11 25.42 10.29
C SER A 543 -17.79 24.07 10.08
N ASP A 544 -17.25 23.02 10.69
CA ASP A 544 -17.87 21.68 10.62
C ASP A 544 -19.33 21.70 11.14
N MET A 545 -19.63 22.59 12.09
CA MET A 545 -20.98 22.79 12.63
C MET A 545 -21.92 23.40 11.59
N ASP A 546 -21.49 24.45 10.90
CA ASP A 546 -22.29 25.11 9.87
C ASP A 546 -22.50 24.18 8.66
N ASN A 547 -21.49 23.36 8.33
CA ASN A 547 -21.62 22.32 7.31
C ASN A 547 -22.66 21.27 7.73
N LEU A 548 -22.61 20.81 8.97
CA LEU A 548 -23.57 19.85 9.50
C LEU A 548 -25.00 20.43 9.48
N GLU A 549 -25.19 21.67 9.91
CA GLU A 549 -26.48 22.37 9.85
C GLU A 549 -27.02 22.41 8.42
N ARG A 550 -26.19 22.80 7.44
CA ARG A 550 -26.58 22.81 6.03
C ARG A 550 -26.96 21.42 5.53
N SER A 551 -26.18 20.39 5.85
CA SER A 551 -26.49 19.02 5.45
C SER A 551 -27.80 18.52 6.08
N VAL A 552 -28.07 18.88 7.34
CA VAL A 552 -29.35 18.54 8.00
C VAL A 552 -30.52 19.24 7.32
N ILE A 553 -30.38 20.53 6.98
CA ILE A 553 -31.41 21.28 6.23
C ILE A 553 -31.62 20.68 4.84
N GLU A 554 -30.57 20.25 4.15
CA GLU A 554 -30.68 19.61 2.83
C GLU A 554 -31.40 18.26 2.92
N VAL A 555 -31.05 17.42 3.90
CA VAL A 555 -31.76 16.16 4.17
C VAL A 555 -33.21 16.41 4.53
N GLN A 556 -33.51 17.43 5.34
CA GLN A 556 -34.88 17.83 5.66
C GLN A 556 -35.66 18.19 4.39
N LYS A 557 -35.12 19.04 3.51
CA LYS A 557 -35.75 19.38 2.23
C LYS A 557 -35.96 18.18 1.33
N MET A 558 -35.02 17.23 1.32
CA MET A 558 -35.18 15.97 0.57
C MET A 558 -36.32 15.12 1.14
N LEU A 559 -36.44 15.03 2.47
CA LEU A 559 -37.53 14.32 3.14
C LEU A 559 -38.88 14.99 2.91
N GLU A 560 -38.95 16.31 2.96
CA GLU A 560 -40.16 17.10 2.63
C GLU A 560 -40.62 16.80 1.20
N ARG A 561 -39.70 16.83 0.22
CA ARG A 561 -40.01 16.49 -1.17
C ARG A 561 -40.50 15.04 -1.35
N VAL A 562 -39.94 14.11 -0.58
CA VAL A 562 -40.41 12.71 -0.59
C VAL A 562 -41.79 12.60 0.04
N SER A 563 -42.06 13.30 1.14
CA SER A 563 -43.37 13.35 1.79
C SER A 563 -44.42 13.90 0.83
N GLU A 564 -44.16 15.04 0.20
CA GLU A 564 -45.05 15.65 -0.80
C GLU A 564 -45.37 14.69 -1.95
N TYR A 565 -44.37 13.95 -2.43
CA TYR A 565 -44.57 12.93 -3.46
C TYR A 565 -45.46 11.78 -2.98
N VAL A 566 -45.24 11.27 -1.77
CA VAL A 566 -46.06 10.19 -1.19
C VAL A 566 -47.49 10.67 -0.98
N ASP A 567 -47.70 11.87 -0.44
CA ASP A 567 -49.01 12.46 -0.23
C ASP A 567 -49.74 12.69 -1.57
N ALA A 568 -49.04 13.14 -2.60
CA ALA A 568 -49.61 13.32 -3.95
C ALA A 568 -50.00 11.98 -4.61
N VAL A 569 -49.26 10.90 -4.36
CA VAL A 569 -49.60 9.55 -4.81
C VAL A 569 -50.80 9.00 -4.03
N LEU A 570 -50.85 9.20 -2.71
CA LEU A 570 -51.98 8.78 -1.87
C LEU A 570 -53.27 9.54 -2.22
N ALA A 571 -53.16 10.83 -2.55
CA ALA A 571 -54.27 11.66 -3.02
C ALA A 571 -54.71 11.35 -4.46
N GLY A 572 -54.00 10.45 -5.17
CA GLY A 572 -54.30 10.07 -6.55
C GLY A 572 -53.93 11.11 -7.61
N SER A 573 -53.19 12.16 -7.23
CA SER A 573 -52.74 13.23 -8.14
C SER A 573 -51.55 12.81 -9.01
N VAL A 574 -50.75 11.82 -8.58
CA VAL A 574 -49.57 11.32 -9.29
C VAL A 574 -49.63 9.79 -9.39
N PRO A 575 -49.33 9.18 -10.55
CA PRO A 575 -49.34 7.73 -10.68
C PRO A 575 -48.26 7.08 -9.82
N ALA A 576 -48.63 6.02 -9.09
CA ALA A 576 -47.70 5.29 -8.23
C ALA A 576 -46.58 4.62 -9.06
N ASN A 577 -45.32 4.84 -8.66
CA ASN A 577 -44.16 4.15 -9.21
C ASN A 577 -43.65 3.09 -8.24
N ASN A 578 -43.82 1.81 -8.59
CA ASN A 578 -43.46 0.68 -7.74
C ASN A 578 -41.96 0.60 -7.43
N THR A 579 -41.09 1.04 -8.35
CA THR A 579 -39.64 1.04 -8.15
C THR A 579 -39.25 2.06 -7.07
N VAL A 580 -39.85 3.25 -7.12
CA VAL A 580 -39.64 4.30 -6.11
C VAL A 580 -40.22 3.86 -4.77
N GLY A 581 -41.43 3.29 -4.75
CA GLY A 581 -42.05 2.78 -3.52
C GLY A 581 -41.21 1.71 -2.82
N ARG A 582 -40.64 0.76 -3.58
CA ARG A 582 -39.73 -0.25 -3.03
C ARG A 582 -38.44 0.36 -2.50
N TYR A 583 -37.84 1.31 -3.24
CA TYR A 583 -36.64 2.02 -2.79
C TYR A 583 -36.86 2.78 -1.47
N LEU A 584 -38.00 3.48 -1.33
CA LEU A 584 -38.36 4.17 -0.11
C LEU A 584 -38.57 3.20 1.06
N MET A 585 -39.29 2.10 0.83
CA MET A 585 -39.51 1.07 1.85
C MET A 585 -38.20 0.43 2.31
N ASP A 586 -37.32 0.07 1.38
CA ASP A 586 -36.00 -0.47 1.68
C ASP A 586 -35.19 0.55 2.50
N THR A 587 -35.18 1.82 2.11
CA THR A 587 -34.45 2.90 2.80
C THR A 587 -34.91 3.08 4.25
N VAL A 588 -36.23 3.13 4.50
CA VAL A 588 -36.78 3.29 5.86
C VAL A 588 -36.56 2.03 6.71
N SER A 589 -36.58 0.84 6.08
CA SER A 589 -36.38 -0.43 6.78
C SER A 589 -34.97 -0.63 7.33
N VAL A 590 -33.97 0.11 6.84
CA VAL A 590 -32.59 0.08 7.33
C VAL A 590 -32.49 0.65 8.75
N VAL A 591 -33.43 1.53 9.15
CA VAL A 591 -33.40 2.15 10.48
C VAL A 591 -33.74 1.08 11.54
N PRO A 592 -32.81 0.74 12.45
CA PRO A 592 -33.07 -0.28 13.46
C PRO A 592 -34.13 0.19 14.43
N LYS A 593 -35.07 -0.70 14.78
CA LYS A 593 -36.03 -0.46 15.85
C LYS A 593 -35.36 -0.73 17.19
N VAL A 594 -34.83 0.32 17.81
CA VAL A 594 -34.19 0.26 19.13
C VAL A 594 -35.17 0.74 20.19
N ASP A 595 -35.12 0.15 21.38
CA ASP A 595 -35.89 0.64 22.52
C ASP A 595 -35.42 2.05 22.92
N ALA A 596 -36.36 2.93 23.25
CA ALA A 596 -36.06 4.32 23.56
C ALA A 596 -35.11 4.47 24.77
N GLY A 597 -35.25 3.62 25.79
CA GLY A 597 -34.41 3.65 26.98
C GLY A 597 -32.98 3.16 26.71
N GLU A 598 -32.83 2.14 25.86
CA GLU A 598 -31.50 1.68 25.42
C GLU A 598 -30.79 2.72 24.55
N PHE A 599 -31.52 3.38 23.65
CA PHE A 599 -30.98 4.46 22.83
C PHE A 599 -30.52 5.65 23.68
N GLU A 600 -31.34 6.10 24.63
CA GLU A 600 -30.99 7.20 25.53
C GLU A 600 -29.73 6.87 26.35
N LYS A 601 -29.63 5.64 26.87
CA LYS A 601 -28.45 5.18 27.60
C LYS A 601 -27.19 5.17 26.71
N MET A 602 -27.30 4.66 25.48
CA MET A 602 -26.20 4.63 24.52
C MET A 602 -25.74 6.04 24.14
N PHE A 603 -26.70 6.93 23.84
CA PHE A 603 -26.44 8.32 23.48
C PHE A 603 -25.78 9.09 24.62
N ASN A 604 -26.29 8.96 25.85
CA ASN A 604 -25.72 9.61 27.02
C ASN A 604 -24.31 9.09 27.34
N SER A 605 -24.08 7.77 27.23
CA SER A 605 -22.73 7.20 27.41
C SER A 605 -21.75 7.75 26.38
N HIS A 606 -22.16 7.84 25.11
CA HIS A 606 -21.32 8.40 24.06
C HIS A 606 -21.03 9.89 24.27
N LEU A 607 -22.02 10.68 24.70
CA LEU A 607 -21.83 12.08 25.06
C LEU A 607 -20.86 12.24 26.23
N GLN A 608 -20.96 11.40 27.27
CA GLN A 608 -20.04 11.42 28.40
C GLN A 608 -18.60 11.13 27.96
N ASP A 609 -18.41 10.13 27.09
CA ASP A 609 -17.09 9.81 26.54
C ASP A 609 -16.51 10.98 25.73
N LEU A 610 -17.32 11.59 24.87
CA LEU A 610 -16.89 12.74 24.07
C LEU A 610 -16.52 13.95 24.95
N LEU A 611 -17.35 14.25 25.96
CA LEU A 611 -17.09 15.32 26.92
C LEU A 611 -15.80 15.07 27.71
N MET A 612 -15.54 13.82 28.10
CA MET A 612 -14.30 13.44 28.77
C MET A 612 -13.08 13.67 27.87
N VAL A 613 -13.15 13.32 26.58
CA VAL A 613 -12.07 13.58 25.62
C VAL A 613 -11.84 15.08 25.44
N ILE A 614 -12.90 15.88 25.28
CA ILE A 614 -12.81 17.34 25.19
C ILE A 614 -12.18 17.92 26.45
N TYR A 615 -12.58 17.43 27.63
CA TYR A 615 -12.03 17.85 28.91
C TYR A 615 -10.53 17.54 29.02
N LEU A 616 -10.09 16.33 28.67
CA LEU A 616 -8.68 15.94 28.67
C LEU A 616 -7.86 16.75 27.66
N ALA A 617 -8.41 17.02 26.46
CA ALA A 617 -7.76 17.86 25.46
C ALA A 617 -7.57 19.32 25.95
N ASN A 618 -8.56 19.86 26.66
CA ASN A 618 -8.44 21.18 27.26
C ASN A 618 -7.47 21.19 28.45
N MET A 619 -7.44 20.14 29.25
CA MET A 619 -6.51 20.00 30.38
C MET A 619 -5.06 19.91 29.89
N THR A 620 -4.80 19.10 28.86
CA THR A 620 -3.48 19.00 28.21
C THR A 620 -3.04 20.32 27.57
N ARG A 621 -3.95 21.04 26.90
CA ARG A 621 -3.67 22.39 26.38
C ARG A 621 -3.30 23.38 27.49
N THR A 622 -4.02 23.33 28.61
CA THR A 622 -3.76 24.18 29.79
C THR A 622 -2.42 23.84 30.41
N GLN A 623 -2.11 22.55 30.59
CA GLN A 623 -0.84 22.09 31.12
C GLN A 623 0.34 22.51 30.24
N LEU A 624 0.18 22.42 28.91
CA LEU A 624 1.18 22.90 27.95
C LEU A 624 1.37 24.42 28.07
N ALA A 625 0.30 25.19 28.26
CA ALA A 625 0.39 26.64 28.45
C ALA A 625 1.10 27.01 29.76
N VAL A 626 0.84 26.26 30.84
CA VAL A 626 1.54 26.43 32.13
C VAL A 626 3.02 26.08 32.00
N ALA A 627 3.34 24.94 31.40
CA ALA A 627 4.72 24.52 31.16
C ALA A 627 5.51 25.57 30.35
N LYS A 628 4.92 26.08 29.26
CA LYS A 628 5.53 27.16 28.45
C LYS A 628 5.73 28.47 29.23
N ARG A 629 4.91 28.76 30.24
CA ARG A 629 5.08 29.96 31.08
C ARG A 629 6.14 29.75 32.16
N LEU A 630 6.23 28.55 32.72
CA LEU A 630 7.28 28.17 33.69
C LEU A 630 8.67 28.16 33.02
N GLU A 631 8.76 27.66 31.79
CA GLU A 631 10.00 27.69 31.01
C GLU A 631 10.49 29.11 30.73
N LYS A 632 9.60 30.10 30.65
CA LYS A 632 9.98 31.52 30.49
C LYS A 632 10.47 32.19 31.78
N LEU A 633 10.29 31.54 32.93
CA LEU A 633 10.74 32.04 34.24
C LEU A 633 12.08 31.45 34.67
N ILE A 634 12.53 30.39 34.01
CA ILE A 634 13.86 29.78 34.11
C ILE A 634 14.74 30.40 33.01
#